data_AF-A0AAP2DIE9-F1
#
_entry.id   AF-A0AAP2DIE9-F1
#
_cell.length_a   1.000
_cell.length_b   1.000
_cell.length_c   1.000
_cell.angle_alpha   90.00
_cell.angle_beta   90.00
_cell.angle_gamma   90.00
#
_symmetry.space_group_name_H-M   'P 1'
#
loop_
_entity.id
_entity.type
_entity.pdbx_description
1 polymer ?
#
loop_
_entity_poly.entity_id
_entity_poly.type
_entity_poly.pdbx_seq_one_letter_code
_entity_poly.pdbx_strand_id
1 'polypeptide(L)'
;MHDFENKELDLRGKIQGPAPVQAEGTVNGFPFYFRARHDQWTFAISENPGMDPVDIQMDEQGKKYGFFAEGRVGGEWDYAASYLDDNRAIVIIERCAREYLDGK
;
A
#
# COMPACT_ATOMS: atom_id res chain seq x y z
N MET A 1 -14.29 4.58 7.02
CA MET A 1 -13.06 5.16 6.46
C MET A 1 -12.39 5.90 7.60
N HIS A 2 -11.12 5.59 7.87
CA HIS A 2 -10.34 6.15 8.97
C HIS A 2 -9.11 6.86 8.41
N ASP A 3 -8.80 8.04 8.94
CA ASP A 3 -7.57 8.76 8.61
C ASP A 3 -6.41 8.21 9.46
N PHE A 4 -5.21 8.20 8.89
CA PHE A 4 -3.98 7.86 9.60
C PHE A 4 -2.82 8.73 9.12
N GLU A 5 -1.85 8.95 10.01
CA GLU A 5 -0.64 9.70 9.72
C GLU A 5 0.58 9.08 10.42
N ASN A 6 1.73 9.15 9.76
CA ASN A 6 3.04 8.88 10.34
C ASN A 6 4.01 9.96 9.88
N LYS A 7 4.35 10.88 10.80
CA LYS A 7 5.16 12.07 10.49
C LYS A 7 6.62 11.75 10.20
N GLU A 8 7.15 10.64 10.74
CA GLU A 8 8.53 10.23 10.50
C GLU A 8 8.74 9.77 9.06
N LEU A 9 7.68 9.24 8.43
CA LEU A 9 7.70 8.74 7.05
C LEU A 9 7.09 9.73 6.03
N ASP A 10 6.69 10.93 6.47
CA ASP A 10 5.82 11.85 5.71
C ASP A 10 4.65 11.10 5.03
N LEU A 11 4.02 10.20 5.79
CA LEU A 11 2.94 9.33 5.36
C LEU A 11 1.62 9.85 5.93
N ARG A 12 0.61 9.97 5.07
CA ARG A 12 -0.77 10.24 5.45
C ARG A 12 -1.72 9.57 4.48
N GLY A 13 -2.85 9.08 4.96
CA GLY A 13 -3.82 8.44 4.10
C GLY A 13 -5.16 8.19 4.76
N LYS A 14 -6.05 7.64 3.95
CA LYS A 14 -7.38 7.18 4.35
C LYS A 14 -7.47 5.70 4.07
N ILE A 15 -7.90 4.93 5.07
CA ILE A 15 -8.11 3.50 4.97
C ILE A 15 -9.58 3.15 5.11
N GLN A 16 -10.03 2.11 4.39
CA GLN A 16 -11.38 1.59 4.47
C GLN A 16 -11.40 0.08 4.18
N GLY A 17 -12.40 -0.61 4.72
CA GLY A 17 -12.80 -1.92 4.20
C GLY A 17 -13.24 -2.93 5.28
N PRO A 18 -14.09 -3.87 4.87
CA PRO A 18 -14.09 -5.21 5.45
C PRO A 18 -13.74 -6.32 4.44
N ALA A 19 -13.74 -6.04 3.12
CA ALA A 19 -13.24 -6.87 2.01
C ALA A 19 -13.52 -6.21 0.63
N PRO A 20 -12.55 -5.60 -0.07
CA PRO A 20 -11.14 -5.50 0.30
C PRO A 20 -10.88 -4.40 1.33
N VAL A 21 -9.75 -4.52 2.04
CA VAL A 21 -9.16 -3.40 2.78
C VAL A 21 -8.32 -2.61 1.79
N GLN A 22 -8.52 -1.29 1.76
CA GLN A 22 -7.90 -0.39 0.80
C GLN A 22 -7.47 0.89 1.49
N ALA A 23 -6.35 1.44 1.07
CA ALA A 23 -5.93 2.77 1.50
C ALA A 23 -5.33 3.57 0.34
N GLU A 24 -5.51 4.88 0.40
CA GLU A 24 -4.91 5.84 -0.52
C GLU A 24 -4.40 7.05 0.25
N GLY A 25 -3.40 7.74 -0.29
CA GLY A 25 -2.79 8.88 0.38
C GLY A 25 -1.47 9.27 -0.25
N THR A 26 -0.56 9.81 0.56
CA THR A 26 0.77 10.22 0.11
C THR A 26 1.88 9.73 1.03
N VAL A 27 3.04 9.38 0.46
CA VAL A 27 4.32 9.14 1.14
C VAL A 27 5.36 10.08 0.56
N ASN A 28 5.97 10.94 1.38
CA ASN A 28 6.96 11.93 0.93
C ASN A 28 6.46 12.78 -0.26
N GLY A 29 5.20 13.20 -0.19
CA GLY A 29 4.50 13.93 -1.24
C GLY A 29 4.03 13.11 -2.47
N PHE A 30 4.41 11.85 -2.62
CA PHE A 30 4.02 11.00 -3.75
C PHE A 30 2.75 10.18 -3.45
N PRO A 31 1.79 10.09 -4.39
CA PRO A 31 0.56 9.32 -4.18
C PRO A 31 0.84 7.82 -4.05
N PHE A 32 0.16 7.16 -3.12
CA PHE A 32 0.20 5.72 -2.94
C PHE A 32 -1.18 5.08 -3.03
N TYR A 33 -1.21 3.79 -3.35
CA TYR A 33 -2.38 2.94 -3.25
C TYR A 33 -2.04 1.61 -2.57
N PHE A 34 -2.89 1.18 -1.64
CA PHE A 34 -2.83 -0.10 -0.96
C PHE A 34 -4.13 -0.86 -1.19
N ARG A 35 -4.02 -2.18 -1.42
CA ARG A 35 -5.18 -3.06 -1.52
C ARG A 35 -4.84 -4.44 -0.99
N ALA A 36 -5.63 -4.91 -0.04
CA ALA A 36 -5.61 -6.28 0.45
C ALA A 36 -6.90 -7.02 0.09
N ARG A 37 -6.76 -8.14 -0.62
CA ARG A 37 -7.87 -8.98 -1.09
C ARG A 37 -7.43 -10.43 -1.19
N HIS A 38 -8.36 -11.34 -0.89
CA HIS A 38 -8.11 -12.77 -0.74
C HIS A 38 -7.05 -13.02 0.33
N ASP A 39 -5.94 -13.67 -0.03
CA ASP A 39 -4.77 -13.92 0.80
C ASP A 39 -3.62 -12.97 0.49
N GLN A 40 -3.82 -11.97 -0.38
CA GLN A 40 -2.77 -11.10 -0.91
C GLN A 40 -3.00 -9.62 -0.59
N TRP A 41 -1.90 -8.86 -0.59
CA TRP A 41 -1.93 -7.42 -0.60
C TRP A 41 -0.92 -6.87 -1.61
N THR A 42 -1.24 -5.71 -2.15
CA THR A 42 -0.33 -4.91 -2.99
C THR A 42 -0.25 -3.49 -2.46
N PHE A 43 0.90 -2.87 -2.65
CA PHE A 43 1.20 -1.50 -2.32
C PHE A 43 2.01 -0.87 -3.44
N ALA A 44 1.61 0.31 -3.89
CA ALA A 44 2.33 1.04 -4.93
C ALA A 44 2.44 2.52 -4.59
N ILE A 45 3.55 3.13 -4.98
CA ILE A 45 3.76 4.59 -4.96
C ILE A 45 4.05 5.02 -6.39
N SER A 46 3.41 6.09 -6.85
CA SER A 46 3.70 6.69 -8.15
C SER A 46 4.51 7.96 -8.00
N GLU A 47 5.70 7.97 -8.59
CA GLU A 47 6.53 9.17 -8.77
C GLU A 47 6.24 9.89 -10.09
N ASN A 48 5.45 9.27 -10.96
CA ASN A 48 5.09 9.81 -12.26
C ASN A 48 3.68 10.43 -12.22
N PRO A 49 3.52 11.75 -12.44
CA PRO A 49 2.21 12.40 -12.40
C PRO A 49 1.18 11.88 -13.42
N GLY A 50 1.63 11.19 -14.48
CA GLY A 50 0.76 10.58 -15.50
C GLY A 50 0.41 9.12 -15.23
N MET A 51 0.84 8.55 -14.10
CA MET A 51 0.59 7.17 -13.71
C MET A 51 -0.13 7.16 -12.36
N ASP A 52 -1.33 6.58 -12.29
CA ASP A 52 -2.02 6.36 -11.03
C ASP A 52 -1.37 5.17 -10.30
N PRO A 53 -1.08 5.25 -8.98
CA PRO A 53 -0.56 4.10 -8.24
C PRO A 53 -1.45 2.85 -8.33
N VAL A 54 -2.76 2.98 -8.57
CA VAL A 54 -3.64 1.83 -8.82
C VAL A 54 -3.26 1.05 -10.09
N ASP A 55 -2.61 1.68 -11.06
CA ASP A 55 -2.22 1.06 -12.32
C ASP A 55 -0.82 0.39 -12.25
N ILE A 56 -0.10 0.57 -11.13
CA ILE A 56 1.19 -0.08 -10.87
C ILE A 56 0.92 -1.42 -10.18
N GLN A 57 0.89 -2.50 -10.96
CA GLN A 57 0.46 -3.85 -10.56
C GLN A 57 1.57 -4.91 -10.65
N MET A 58 2.79 -4.53 -11.06
CA MET A 58 3.95 -5.43 -11.16
C MET A 58 5.27 -4.72 -10.89
N ASP A 59 6.29 -5.49 -10.50
CA ASP A 59 7.64 -5.01 -10.19
C ASP A 59 8.26 -4.14 -11.29
N GLU A 60 8.08 -4.51 -12.57
CA GLU A 60 8.62 -3.75 -13.70
C GLU A 60 8.00 -2.36 -13.80
N GLN A 61 6.72 -2.22 -13.48
CA GLN A 61 6.03 -0.93 -13.44
C GLN A 61 6.48 -0.12 -12.23
N GLY A 62 6.63 -0.77 -11.07
CA GLY A 62 7.19 -0.13 -9.87
C GLY A 62 8.55 0.47 -10.17
N LYS A 63 9.49 -0.31 -10.70
CA LYS A 63 10.83 0.16 -11.10
C LYS A 63 10.81 1.30 -12.12
N LYS A 64 9.77 1.38 -12.96
CA LYS A 64 9.67 2.39 -14.03
C LYS A 64 8.98 3.68 -13.56
N TYR A 65 8.00 3.59 -12.68
CA TYR A 65 7.10 4.70 -12.36
C TYR A 65 7.09 5.07 -10.87
N GLY A 66 7.74 4.31 -9.99
CA GLY A 66 7.89 4.63 -8.56
C GLY A 66 8.28 3.42 -7.72
N PHE A 67 7.31 2.80 -7.05
CA PHE A 67 7.53 1.65 -6.16
C PHE A 67 6.36 0.67 -6.26
N PHE A 68 6.67 -0.63 -6.14
CA PHE A 68 5.67 -1.69 -6.02
C PHE A 68 6.17 -2.71 -5.01
N ALA A 69 5.28 -3.16 -4.13
CA ALA A 69 5.48 -4.28 -3.24
C ALA A 69 4.20 -5.10 -3.13
N GLU A 70 4.37 -6.39 -2.95
CA GLU A 70 3.27 -7.31 -2.71
C GLU A 70 3.63 -8.32 -1.62
N GLY A 71 2.61 -9.00 -1.11
CA GLY A 71 2.81 -10.10 -0.19
C GLY A 71 1.51 -10.81 0.13
N ARG A 72 1.61 -11.74 1.09
CA ARG A 72 0.49 -12.56 1.53
C ARG A 72 0.22 -12.40 3.02
N VAL A 73 -1.03 -12.66 3.42
CA VAL A 73 -1.48 -12.79 4.81
C VAL A 73 -2.29 -14.07 4.93
N GLY A 74 -1.92 -14.92 5.88
CA GLY A 74 -2.56 -16.22 6.08
C GLY A 74 -1.94 -17.34 5.22
N GLY A 75 -2.66 -18.45 5.12
CA GLY A 75 -2.30 -19.57 4.25
C GLY A 75 -2.76 -19.33 2.80
N GLU A 76 -2.21 -20.11 1.88
CA GLU A 76 -2.67 -20.12 0.49
C GLU A 76 -4.18 -20.42 0.44
N TRP A 77 -4.93 -19.61 -0.33
CA TRP A 77 -6.39 -19.72 -0.49
C TRP A 77 -7.25 -19.29 0.70
N ASP A 78 -6.65 -18.66 1.72
CA ASP A 78 -7.40 -18.00 2.80
C ASP A 78 -7.95 -16.63 2.34
N TYR A 79 -8.87 -16.06 3.11
CA TYR A 79 -9.38 -14.71 2.93
C TYR A 79 -8.79 -13.73 3.94
N ALA A 80 -7.75 -14.13 4.68
CA ALA A 80 -7.19 -13.38 5.80
C ALA A 80 -6.72 -11.97 5.43
N ALA A 81 -6.26 -11.73 4.20
CA ALA A 81 -5.90 -10.38 3.75
C ALA A 81 -7.14 -9.51 3.53
N SER A 82 -8.28 -10.09 3.14
CA SER A 82 -9.52 -9.33 2.93
C SER A 82 -10.10 -8.77 4.22
N TYR A 83 -9.82 -9.44 5.35
CA TYR A 83 -10.31 -9.09 6.68
C TYR A 83 -9.22 -8.52 7.59
N LEU A 84 -8.16 -7.96 6.99
CA LEU A 84 -7.15 -7.21 7.74
C LEU A 84 -7.84 -6.11 8.54
N ASP A 85 -7.59 -6.04 9.84
CA ASP A 85 -7.97 -4.85 10.59
C ASP A 85 -7.12 -3.66 10.14
N ASP A 86 -7.67 -2.45 10.26
CA ASP A 86 -7.03 -1.23 9.78
C ASP A 86 -5.63 -1.03 10.38
N ASN A 87 -5.42 -1.39 11.65
CA ASN A 87 -4.10 -1.22 12.29
C ASN A 87 -3.05 -2.13 11.65
N ARG A 88 -3.38 -3.41 11.39
CA ARG A 88 -2.46 -4.32 10.70
C ARG A 88 -2.20 -3.89 9.26
N ALA A 89 -3.20 -3.37 8.55
CA ALA A 89 -3.01 -2.83 7.21
C ALA A 89 -2.11 -1.58 7.24
N ILE A 90 -2.30 -0.68 8.20
CA ILE A 90 -1.42 0.49 8.41
C ILE A 90 0.03 0.04 8.69
N VAL A 91 0.25 -0.99 9.51
CA VAL A 91 1.60 -1.52 9.76
C VAL A 91 2.27 -2.02 8.46
N ILE A 92 1.52 -2.66 7.56
CA ILE A 92 2.05 -3.07 6.25
C ILE A 92 2.39 -1.84 5.39
N ILE A 93 1.49 -0.86 5.35
CA ILE A 93 1.71 0.41 4.61
C ILE A 93 2.95 1.14 5.13
N GLU A 94 3.11 1.28 6.45
CA GLU A 94 4.28 1.90 7.06
C GLU A 94 5.57 1.14 6.76
N ARG A 95 5.53 -0.19 6.72
CA ARG A 95 6.68 -1.02 6.32
C ARG A 95 7.07 -0.72 4.88
N CYS A 96 6.12 -0.76 3.95
CA CYS A 96 6.37 -0.47 2.54
C CYS A 96 6.84 0.98 2.30
N ALA A 97 6.26 1.95 3.02
CA ALA A 97 6.71 3.34 2.97
C ALA A 97 8.18 3.47 3.42
N ARG A 98 8.58 2.78 4.50
CA ARG A 98 9.97 2.73 4.94
C ARG A 98 10.89 2.08 3.92
N GLU A 99 10.50 0.93 3.37
CA GLU A 99 11.27 0.25 2.30
C GLU A 99 11.50 1.17 1.08
N TYR A 100 10.47 1.93 0.68
CA TYR A 100 10.59 2.92 -0.38
C TYR A 100 11.56 4.07 -0.04
N LEU A 101 11.49 4.59 1.19
CA LEU A 101 12.36 5.69 1.63
C LEU A 101 13.82 5.26 1.82
N ASP A 102 14.06 4.04 2.31
CA ASP A 102 15.41 3.48 2.50
C ASP A 102 16.06 3.10 1.16
N GLY A 103 15.27 2.81 0.12
CA GLY A 103 15.72 2.48 -1.22
C GLY A 103 16.05 3.69 -2.11
N LYS A 104 15.81 4.92 -1.63
CA LYS A 104 16.26 6.16 -2.26
C LYS A 104 17.67 6.54 -1.85
#